data_AF-A0A6L7ZWR1-F1
#
_entry.id   AF-A0A6L7ZWR1-F1
#
_cell.length_a   1.000
_cell.length_b   1.000
_cell.length_c   1.000
_cell.angle_alpha   90.00
_cell.angle_beta   90.00
_cell.angle_gamma   90.00
#
_symmetry.space_group_name_H-M   'P 1'
#
loop_
_entity.id
_entity.type
_entity.pdbx_description
1 polymer ?
#
loop_
_entity_poly.entity_id
_entity_poly.type
_entity_poly.pdbx_seq_one_letter_code
_entity_poly.pdbx_strand_id
1 'polypeptide(L)' 'MSEERKYDRVAYYPGCALEGTGHAYNRSTKAVGKALGLKLDEVKNWNCCGAMEVKN' A
#
# COMPACT_ATOMS: atom_id res chain seq x y z
N MET A 1 -24.48 5.18 11.49
CA MET A 1 -23.78 6.46 11.31
C MET A 1 -22.32 6.18 11.59
N SER A 2 -21.50 6.05 10.55
CA SER A 2 -20.05 5.87 10.75
C SER A 2 -19.42 7.24 10.72
N GLU A 3 -18.85 7.67 11.84
CA GLU A 3 -18.04 8.89 11.93
C GLU A 3 -16.94 8.85 10.87
N GLU A 4 -16.84 9.92 10.08
CA GLU A 4 -15.80 10.10 9.08
C GLU A 4 -14.46 10.27 9.82
N ARG A 5 -13.62 9.23 9.84
CA ARG A 5 -12.39 9.27 10.62
C ARG A 5 -11.34 10.01 9.80
N LYS A 6 -10.62 10.91 10.47
CA LYS A 6 -9.54 11.74 9.90
C LYS A 6 -8.53 10.99 9.01
N TYR A 7 -8.38 9.67 9.20
CA TYR A 7 -7.37 8.83 8.53
C TYR A 7 -7.96 7.74 7.63
N ASP A 8 -9.22 7.88 7.21
CA ASP A 8 -9.83 6.91 6.27
C ASP A 8 -9.21 6.98 4.88
N ARG A 9 -8.49 8.05 4.53
CA ARG A 9 -7.79 8.20 3.25
C ARG A 9 -6.27 8.19 3.47
N VAL A 10 -5.60 7.20 2.89
CA VAL A 10 -4.18 6.92 3.15
C VAL A 10 -3.42 6.81 1.84
N ALA A 11 -2.23 7.41 1.80
CA ALA A 11 -1.31 7.24 0.68
C ALA A 11 -0.73 5.81 0.67
N TYR A 12 -0.88 5.12 -0.45
CA TYR A 12 -0.41 3.76 -0.65
C TYR A 12 0.84 3.74 -1.52
N TYR A 13 1.93 3.26 -0.95
CA TYR A 13 3.19 3.06 -1.65
C TYR A 13 3.41 1.55 -1.82
N PRO A 14 3.22 0.99 -3.04
CA PRO A 14 3.48 -0.42 -3.29
C PRO A 14 4.99 -0.73 -3.28
N GLY A 15 5.82 0.20 -3.78
CA GLY A 15 7.24 -0.04 -3.94
C GLY A 15 7.56 -1.10 -5.01
N CYS A 16 8.83 -1.22 -5.37
CA CYS A 16 9.28 -2.10 -6.45
C CYS A 16 9.06 -3.59 -6.15
N ALA A 17 9.04 -4.00 -4.87
CA ALA A 17 8.86 -5.39 -4.47
C ALA A 17 7.41 -5.87 -4.72
N LEU A 18 6.40 -5.08 -4.34
CA LEU A 18 4.99 -5.44 -4.52
C LEU A 18 4.52 -5.21 -5.97
N GLU A 19 5.21 -4.34 -6.72
CA GLU A 19 5.06 -4.20 -8.17
C GLU A 19 5.77 -5.33 -8.94
N GLY A 20 6.83 -5.92 -8.38
CA GLY A 20 7.51 -7.08 -8.96
C GLY A 20 6.87 -8.40 -8.52
N THR A 21 7.67 -9.27 -7.90
CA THR A 21 7.22 -10.63 -7.52
C THR A 21 6.14 -10.65 -6.44
N GLY A 22 5.97 -9.56 -5.68
CA GLY A 22 5.02 -9.43 -4.57
C GLY A 22 3.57 -9.08 -4.96
N HIS A 23 3.14 -9.27 -6.21
CA HIS A 23 1.80 -8.89 -6.67
C HIS A 23 0.63 -9.44 -5.83
N ALA A 24 0.77 -10.67 -5.30
CA ALA A 24 -0.24 -11.27 -4.43
C ALA A 24 -0.43 -10.44 -3.15
N TYR A 25 0.67 -9.97 -2.55
CA TYR A 25 0.66 -9.11 -1.37
C TYR A 25 0.06 -7.73 -1.66
N ASN A 26 0.32 -7.17 -2.85
CA ASN A 26 -0.33 -5.92 -3.28
C ASN A 26 -1.86 -6.08 -3.31
N ARG A 27 -2.35 -7.15 -3.96
CA ARG A 27 -3.78 -7.44 -4.07
C ARG A 27 -4.43 -7.69 -2.71
N SER A 28 -3.81 -8.50 -1.85
CA SER A 28 -4.35 -8.76 -0.51
C SER A 28 -4.37 -7.50 0.33
N THR A 29 -3.34 -6.65 0.25
CA THR A 29 -3.28 -5.38 1.01
C THR A 29 -4.40 -4.43 0.58
N LYS A 30 -4.65 -4.29 -0.73
CA LYS A 30 -5.76 -3.49 -1.26
C LYS A 30 -7.13 -4.02 -0.81
N ALA A 31 -7.31 -5.34 -0.79
CA ALA A 31 -8.55 -5.97 -0.33
C ALA A 31 -8.80 -5.74 1.17
N VAL A 32 -7.77 -5.92 2.01
CA VAL A 32 -7.84 -5.68 3.46
C VAL A 32 -8.12 -4.21 3.75
N GLY A 33 -7.43 -3.28 3.07
CA GLY A 33 -7.67 -1.85 3.22
C GLY A 33 -9.13 -1.48 2.96
N LYS A 34 -9.72 -2.00 1.87
CA LYS A 34 -11.14 -1.80 1.56
C LYS A 34 -12.06 -2.36 2.65
N ALA A 35 -11.78 -3.57 3.15
CA ALA A 35 -12.57 -4.19 4.21
C ALA A 35 -12.53 -3.40 5.54
N LEU A 36 -11.42 -2.71 5.80
CA LEU A 36 -11.24 -1.83 6.96
C LEU A 36 -11.80 -0.42 6.76
N GLY A 37 -12.45 -0.13 5.63
CA GLY A 37 -12.98 1.19 5.30
C GLY A 37 -11.91 2.21 4.90
N LEU A 38 -10.69 1.76 4.56
CA LEU A 38 -9.61 2.62 4.11
C LEU A 38 -9.69 2.85 2.59
N LYS A 39 -9.52 4.10 2.20
CA LYS A 39 -9.28 4.55 0.83
C LYS A 39 -7.78 4.67 0.61
N LEU A 40 -7.21 3.63 0.01
CA LEU A 40 -5.81 3.55 -0.37
C LEU A 40 -5.58 4.26 -1.72
N ASP A 41 -5.01 5.45 -1.68
CA ASP A 41 -4.64 6.21 -2.88
C ASP A 41 -3.18 5.97 -3.23
N GLU A 42 -2.92 5.40 -4.39
CA GLU A 42 -1.55 5.15 -4.82
C GLU A 42 -0.78 6.46 -5.04
N VAL A 43 0.43 6.54 -4.49
CA VAL A 43 1.29 7.73 -4.63
C VAL A 43 1.68 7.89 -6.09
N LYS A 44 1.51 9.07 -6.67
CA LYS A 44 1.91 9.32 -8.06
C LYS A 44 3.43 9.48 -8.16
N ASN A 45 4.03 8.92 -9.21
CA ASN A 45 5.47 9.05 -9.52
C ASN A 45 6.38 8.68 -8.34
N TRP A 46 6.00 7.65 -7.58
CA TRP A 46 6.86 7.13 -6.53
C TRP A 46 8.09 6.44 -7.16
N ASN A 47 9.22 6.46 -6.46
CA ASN A 47 10.44 5.78 -6.87
C ASN A 47 10.86 4.75 -5.82
N CYS A 48 11.74 3.82 -6.20
CA CYS A 48 12.26 2.80 -5.29
C CYS A 48 12.83 3.44 -4.01
N CYS A 49 12.47 2.90 -2.84
CA CYS A 49 12.94 3.39 -1.54
C CYS A 49 14.43 3.11 -1.29
N GLY A 50 15.09 2.35 -2.16
CA GLY A 50 16.50 1.99 -2.03
C GLY A 50 16.78 0.89 -1.00
N ALA A 51 15.75 0.32 -0.37
CA ALA A 51 15.90 -0.80 0.54
C ALA A 51 16.21 -2.07 -0.27
N MET A 52 17.47 -2.52 -0.19
CA MET A 52 17.89 -3.82 -0.71
C MET A 52 17.91 -4.84 0.42
N GLU A 53 17.73 -6.10 0.06
CA GLU A 53 18.01 -7.22 0.95
C GLU A 53 19.46 -7.16 1.43
N VAL A 54 19.67 -7.01 2.74
CA VAL A 54 21.00 -7.22 3.33
C VAL A 54 21.22 -8.72 3.31
N LYS A 55 22.11 -9.19 2.43
CA LYS A 55 22.61 -10.56 2.48
C LYS A 55 23.48 -10.67 3.73
N ASN A 56 22.96 -11.36 4.74
CA ASN A 56 23.69 -11.74 5.93
C ASN A 56 24.61 -12.93 5.63
#